data_AF-A0A225MTD6-F1
#
_entry.id   AF-A0A225MTD6-F1
#
_cell.length_a   1.000
_cell.length_b   1.000
_cell.length_c   1.000
_cell.angle_alpha   90.00
_cell.angle_beta   90.00
_cell.angle_gamma   90.00
#
_symmetry.space_group_name_H-M   'P 1'
#
loop_
_entity.id
_entity.type
_entity.pdbx_description
1 polymer ?
#
loop_
_entity_poly.entity_id
_entity_poly.type
_entity_poly.pdbx_seq_one_letter_code
_entity_poly.pdbx_strand_id
1 'polypeptide(L)'
;MAMLGSAYAVPARDADTTLDQWVLISGATNGAADALGVSEDDLDEHRNTARSHLMRYAAEHGLSMGRFDALFELGASEGRRLLSDRSALARAKGQSLIDGFQRDKNIGYESVKDALDV
;
A
#
# COMPACT_ATOMS: atom_id res chain seq x y z
N MET A 1 -8.96 7.30 -11.59
CA MET A 1 -8.26 6.59 -10.50
C MET A 1 -7.30 5.58 -11.07
N ALA A 2 -6.00 5.87 -11.05
CA ALA A 2 -4.94 4.91 -11.36
C ALA A 2 -4.29 4.51 -10.03
N MET A 3 -4.92 3.59 -9.31
CA MET A 3 -4.52 3.07 -7.99
C MET A 3 -3.46 1.96 -8.13
N LEU A 4 -2.45 2.14 -8.98
CA LEU A 4 -1.49 1.07 -9.30
C LEU A 4 -0.09 1.65 -9.53
N GLY A 5 0.42 2.25 -8.45
CA GLY A 5 1.79 2.66 -8.20
C GLY A 5 2.03 2.58 -6.69
N SER A 6 3.16 3.09 -6.20
CA SER A 6 3.46 3.15 -4.76
C SER A 6 2.27 3.73 -3.99
N ALA A 7 1.88 3.07 -2.89
CA ALA A 7 0.81 3.49 -1.99
C ALA A 7 1.03 4.96 -1.58
N TYR A 8 2.28 5.34 -1.32
CA TYR A 8 2.69 6.68 -0.90
C TYR A 8 3.13 7.59 -2.06
N ALA A 9 2.98 7.18 -3.33
CA ALA A 9 3.39 8.01 -4.47
C ALA A 9 2.44 9.20 -4.66
N VAL A 10 3.05 10.36 -4.87
CA VAL A 10 2.44 11.69 -4.68
C VAL A 10 1.46 12.22 -5.77
N PRO A 11 1.28 11.69 -6.99
CA PRO A 11 0.68 12.55 -8.03
C PRO A 11 -0.86 12.67 -8.02
N ALA A 12 -1.58 12.07 -7.06
CA ALA A 12 -3.03 12.29 -6.92
C ALA A 12 -3.47 12.10 -5.46
N ARG A 13 -3.04 13.04 -4.60
CA ARG A 13 -3.50 13.13 -3.20
C ARG A 13 -4.97 13.58 -3.17
N ASP A 14 -5.79 12.82 -2.47
CA ASP A 14 -7.11 13.25 -2.01
C ASP A 14 -6.96 13.57 -0.52
N ALA A 15 -7.17 14.84 -0.12
CA ALA A 15 -7.05 15.29 1.26
C ALA A 15 -8.04 14.57 2.19
N ASP A 16 -9.07 13.94 1.63
CA ASP A 16 -10.05 13.15 2.36
C ASP A 16 -9.63 11.68 2.56
N THR A 17 -8.38 11.30 2.21
CA THR A 17 -7.89 9.93 2.40
C THR A 17 -7.66 9.65 3.89
N THR A 18 -8.58 8.92 4.48
CA THR A 18 -8.52 8.46 5.86
C THR A 18 -7.38 7.46 6.08
N LEU A 19 -6.93 7.36 7.34
CA LEU A 19 -5.91 6.38 7.72
C LEU A 19 -6.30 4.93 7.41
N ASP A 20 -7.58 4.58 7.53
CA ASP A 20 -8.09 3.25 7.15
C ASP A 20 -7.98 3.00 5.64
N GLN A 21 -8.20 4.03 4.81
CA GLN A 21 -7.99 3.92 3.36
C GLN A 21 -6.51 3.75 3.03
N TRP A 22 -5.59 4.40 3.76
CA TRP A 22 -4.15 4.17 3.61
C TRP A 22 -3.75 2.71 3.89
N VAL A 23 -4.37 2.08 4.89
CA VAL A 23 -4.18 0.64 5.16
C VAL A 23 -4.68 -0.21 4.00
N LEU A 24 -5.88 0.08 3.48
CA LEU A 24 -6.46 -0.63 2.33
C LEU A 24 -5.58 -0.52 1.09
N ILE A 25 -5.09 0.69 0.79
CA ILE A 25 -4.23 0.96 -0.37
C ILE A 25 -2.90 0.20 -0.21
N SER A 26 -2.30 0.24 0.97
CA SER A 26 -1.06 -0.51 1.27
C SER A 26 -1.25 -2.01 1.09
N GLY A 27 -2.39 -2.54 1.56
CA GLY A 27 -2.78 -3.92 1.31
C GLY A 27 -2.90 -4.22 -0.18
N ALA A 28 -3.59 -3.36 -0.94
CA ALA A 28 -3.77 -3.54 -2.38
C ALA A 28 -2.45 -3.54 -3.16
N THR A 29 -1.50 -2.67 -2.82
CA THR A 29 -0.15 -2.70 -3.40
C THR A 29 0.57 -4.01 -3.10
N ASN A 30 0.47 -4.50 -1.87
CA ASN A 30 1.06 -5.78 -1.46
C ASN A 30 0.46 -6.96 -2.22
N GLY A 31 -0.87 -7.06 -2.29
CA GLY A 31 -1.55 -8.11 -3.04
C GLY A 31 -1.32 -8.05 -4.56
N ALA A 32 -1.19 -6.85 -5.12
CA ALA A 32 -0.81 -6.70 -6.53
C ALA A 32 0.62 -7.21 -6.79
N ALA A 33 1.56 -6.92 -5.87
CA ALA A 33 2.94 -7.42 -5.95
C ALA A 33 3.01 -8.96 -5.83
N ASP A 34 2.21 -9.55 -4.94
CA ASP A 34 2.03 -11.00 -4.80
C ASP A 34 1.57 -11.64 -6.12
N ALA A 35 0.53 -11.09 -6.75
CA ALA A 35 0.06 -11.55 -8.06
C ALA A 35 1.09 -11.39 -9.20
N LEU A 36 2.13 -10.57 -9.02
CA LEU A 36 3.24 -10.40 -9.96
C LEU A 36 4.46 -11.30 -9.63
N GLY A 37 4.38 -12.10 -8.57
CA GLY A 37 5.42 -13.07 -8.19
C GLY A 37 6.56 -12.50 -7.35
N VAL A 38 6.31 -11.43 -6.59
CA VAL A 38 7.26 -10.95 -5.56
C VAL A 38 7.39 -11.98 -4.44
N SER A 39 8.58 -12.10 -3.82
CA SER A 39 8.85 -13.07 -2.76
C SER A 39 8.06 -12.80 -1.48
N GLU A 40 7.74 -13.85 -0.73
CA GLU A 40 7.06 -13.75 0.57
C GLU A 40 7.82 -12.84 1.55
N ASP A 41 9.16 -12.95 1.60
CA ASP A 41 9.99 -12.07 2.45
C ASP A 41 9.81 -10.58 2.13
N ASP A 42 9.70 -10.23 0.84
CA ASP A 42 9.49 -8.84 0.41
C ASP A 42 8.07 -8.37 0.78
N LEU A 43 7.08 -9.24 0.62
CA LEU A 43 5.68 -8.96 0.98
C LEU A 43 5.53 -8.73 2.49
N ASP A 44 6.19 -9.54 3.31
CA ASP A 44 6.21 -9.40 4.77
C ASP A 44 6.93 -8.13 5.20
N GLU A 45 8.06 -7.81 4.58
CA GLU A 45 8.79 -6.56 4.83
C GLU A 45 7.90 -5.34 4.52
N HIS A 46 7.23 -5.34 3.37
CA HIS A 46 6.31 -4.25 3.01
C HIS A 46 5.15 -4.12 4.01
N ARG A 47 4.53 -5.24 4.43
CA ARG A 47 3.47 -5.24 5.44
C ARG A 47 3.97 -4.66 6.76
N ASN A 48 5.17 -5.06 7.20
CA ASN A 48 5.76 -4.59 8.44
C ASN A 48 6.10 -3.10 8.39
N THR A 49 6.64 -2.61 7.28
CA THR A 49 6.89 -1.18 7.05
C THR A 49 5.59 -0.37 7.13
N ALA A 50 4.56 -0.78 6.39
CA ALA A 50 3.25 -0.12 6.43
C ALA A 50 2.64 -0.13 7.83
N ARG A 51 2.68 -1.27 8.52
CA ARG A 51 2.18 -1.42 9.89
C ARG A 51 2.88 -0.48 10.86
N SER A 52 4.21 -0.50 10.87
CA SER A 52 5.03 0.32 11.76
C SER A 52 4.74 1.81 11.57
N HIS A 53 4.76 2.29 10.33
CA HIS A 53 4.60 3.71 10.03
C HIS A 53 3.18 4.20 10.28
N LEU A 54 2.16 3.46 9.82
CA LEU A 54 0.77 3.87 10.00
C LEU A 54 0.31 3.77 11.47
N MET A 55 0.82 2.80 12.24
CA MET A 55 0.59 2.76 13.70
C MET A 55 1.29 3.90 14.44
N ARG A 56 2.53 4.24 14.05
CA ARG A 56 3.24 5.40 14.61
C ARG A 56 2.48 6.69 14.34
N TYR A 57 2.05 6.91 13.10
CA TYR A 57 1.24 8.07 12.73
C TYR A 57 -0.07 8.13 13.54
N ALA A 58 -0.76 6.99 13.68
CA ALA A 58 -1.98 6.93 14.47
C ALA A 58 -1.74 7.37 15.93
N ALA A 59 -0.67 6.87 16.54
CA ALA A 59 -0.32 7.21 17.92
C ALA A 59 0.03 8.70 18.08
N GLU A 60 0.77 9.29 17.13
CA GLU A 60 1.13 10.71 17.14
C GLU A 60 -0.10 11.63 17.04
N HIS A 61 -1.18 11.18 16.38
CA HIS A 61 -2.41 11.95 16.15
C HIS A 61 -3.60 11.53 17.03
N GLY A 62 -3.40 10.62 18.00
CA GLY A 62 -4.46 10.13 18.89
C GLY A 62 -5.54 9.30 18.18
N LEU A 63 -5.21 8.69 17.04
CA LEU A 63 -6.08 7.82 16.25
C LEU A 63 -5.91 6.35 16.68
N SER A 64 -6.93 5.53 16.40
CA SER A 64 -6.89 4.09 16.66
C SER A 64 -6.72 3.28 15.38
N MET A 65 -5.86 2.26 15.42
CA MET A 65 -5.59 1.35 14.31
C MET A 65 -6.04 -0.09 14.60
N GLY A 66 -7.14 -0.26 15.33
CA GLY A 66 -7.66 -1.58 15.71
C GLY A 66 -8.09 -2.47 14.53
N ARG A 67 -8.22 -1.90 13.32
CA ARG A 67 -8.64 -2.63 12.11
C ARG A 67 -7.52 -2.86 11.09
N PHE A 68 -6.27 -2.58 11.46
CA PHE A 68 -5.13 -2.66 10.52
C PHE A 68 -5.11 -3.98 9.75
N ASP A 69 -5.06 -5.13 10.44
CA ASP A 69 -4.93 -6.42 9.76
C ASP A 69 -6.13 -6.73 8.85
N ALA A 70 -7.35 -6.48 9.33
CA ALA A 70 -8.55 -6.74 8.56
C ALA A 70 -8.62 -5.89 7.28
N LEU A 71 -8.26 -4.61 7.37
CA LEU A 71 -8.23 -3.70 6.22
C LEU A 71 -7.07 -4.04 5.28
N PHE A 72 -5.91 -4.40 5.82
CA PHE A 72 -4.75 -4.75 5.01
C PHE A 72 -5.01 -6.02 4.19
N GLU A 73 -5.56 -7.06 4.82
CA GLU A 73 -5.92 -8.32 4.14
C GLU A 73 -7.03 -8.10 3.10
N LEU A 74 -8.02 -7.25 3.41
CA LEU A 74 -9.05 -6.86 2.44
C LEU A 74 -8.41 -6.19 1.21
N GLY A 75 -7.52 -5.22 1.44
CA GLY A 75 -6.75 -4.58 0.38
C GLY A 75 -5.96 -5.59 -0.45
N ALA A 76 -5.20 -6.47 0.21
CA ALA A 76 -4.39 -7.49 -0.46
C ALA A 76 -5.21 -8.43 -1.33
N SER A 77 -6.39 -8.84 -0.85
CA SER A 77 -7.30 -9.68 -1.65
C SER A 77 -7.78 -8.96 -2.92
N GLU A 78 -8.14 -7.68 -2.83
CA GLU A 78 -8.58 -6.88 -3.97
C GLU A 78 -7.44 -6.59 -4.95
N GLY A 79 -6.24 -6.27 -4.44
CA GLY A 79 -5.04 -6.03 -5.24
C GLY A 79 -4.66 -7.25 -6.08
N ARG A 80 -4.63 -8.44 -5.45
CA ARG A 80 -4.42 -9.72 -6.15
C ARG A 80 -5.45 -9.93 -7.25
N ARG A 81 -6.73 -9.87 -6.88
CA ARG A 81 -7.85 -10.11 -7.78
C ARG A 81 -7.80 -9.20 -9.00
N LEU A 82 -7.51 -7.92 -8.78
CA LEU A 82 -7.49 -6.92 -9.84
C LEU A 82 -6.42 -7.18 -10.90
N LEU A 83 -5.27 -7.76 -10.54
CA LEU A 83 -4.25 -8.16 -11.51
C LEU A 83 -4.52 -9.53 -12.12
N SER A 84 -4.97 -10.51 -11.33
CA SER A 84 -5.32 -11.85 -11.84
C SER A 84 -6.42 -11.78 -12.90
N ASP A 85 -7.43 -10.93 -12.70
CA ASP A 85 -8.55 -10.76 -13.63
C ASP A 85 -8.18 -9.96 -14.89
N ARG A 86 -7.05 -9.23 -14.87
CA ARG A 86 -6.68 -8.27 -15.91
C ARG A 86 -5.26 -8.48 -16.41
N SER A 87 -5.04 -9.58 -17.12
CA SER A 87 -3.73 -9.90 -17.74
C SER A 87 -3.15 -8.77 -18.61
N ALA A 88 -3.99 -7.97 -19.29
CA ALA A 88 -3.55 -6.79 -20.04
C ALA A 88 -3.01 -5.68 -19.13
N LEU A 89 -3.60 -5.49 -17.96
CA LEU A 89 -3.15 -4.53 -16.96
C LEU A 89 -1.83 -4.96 -16.33
N ALA A 90 -1.69 -6.25 -15.99
CA ALA A 90 -0.44 -6.81 -15.49
C ALA A 90 0.71 -6.59 -16.48
N ARG A 91 0.48 -6.82 -17.78
CA ARG A 91 1.49 -6.55 -18.83
C ARG A 91 1.81 -5.07 -19.00
N ALA A 92 0.79 -4.20 -18.91
CA ALA A 92 0.97 -2.76 -19.17
C ALA A 92 1.55 -1.99 -17.98
N LYS A 93 1.30 -2.45 -16.74
CA LYS A 93 1.60 -1.70 -15.50
C LYS A 93 2.41 -2.49 -14.47
N GLY A 94 2.69 -3.77 -14.71
CA GLY A 94 3.39 -4.64 -13.75
C GLY A 94 4.72 -4.08 -13.27
N GLN A 95 5.55 -3.54 -14.17
CA GLN A 95 6.83 -2.94 -13.76
C GLN A 95 6.63 -1.73 -12.85
N SER A 96 5.72 -0.81 -13.20
CA SER A 96 5.42 0.37 -12.38
C SER A 96 4.85 0.00 -11.01
N LEU A 97 4.14 -1.13 -10.92
CA LEU A 97 3.63 -1.68 -9.67
C LEU A 97 4.75 -2.22 -8.78
N ILE A 98 5.67 -3.01 -9.37
CA ILE A 98 6.85 -3.53 -8.67
C ILE A 98 7.74 -2.38 -8.20
N ASP A 99 7.99 -1.38 -9.04
CA ASP A 99 8.81 -0.21 -8.67
C ASP A 99 8.17 0.58 -7.51
N GLY A 100 6.85 0.70 -7.52
CA GLY A 100 6.08 1.31 -6.44
C GLY A 100 6.17 0.50 -5.14
N PHE A 101 5.93 -0.79 -5.22
CA PHE A 101 6.05 -1.70 -4.09
C PHE A 101 7.46 -1.67 -3.47
N GLN A 102 8.51 -1.71 -4.28
CA GLN A 102 9.90 -1.67 -3.81
C GLN A 102 10.24 -0.34 -3.12
N ARG A 103 9.64 0.77 -3.59
CA ARG A 103 9.73 2.06 -2.91
C ARG A 103 9.03 2.02 -1.54
N ASP A 104 7.80 1.53 -1.49
CA ASP A 104 7.00 1.48 -0.26
C ASP A 104 7.62 0.56 0.79
N LYS A 105 8.18 -0.57 0.37
CA LYS A 105 8.87 -1.53 1.24
C LYS A 105 9.99 -0.86 2.05
N ASN A 106 10.75 0.03 1.38
CA ASN A 106 11.90 0.72 1.92
C ASN A 106 11.62 2.19 2.34
N ILE A 107 10.35 2.61 2.39
CA ILE A 107 10.02 4.00 2.63
C ILE A 107 10.32 4.40 4.08
N GLY A 108 10.91 5.59 4.25
CA GLY A 108 11.13 6.17 5.58
C GLY A 108 9.84 6.73 6.16
N TYR A 109 9.74 6.74 7.50
CA TYR A 109 8.56 7.26 8.21
C TYR A 109 8.23 8.71 7.82
N GLU A 110 9.22 9.60 7.73
CA GLU A 110 8.99 11.01 7.39
C GLU A 110 8.29 11.15 6.02
N SER A 111 8.66 10.35 5.02
CA SER A 111 8.00 10.36 3.72
C SER A 111 6.55 9.87 3.78
N VAL A 112 6.25 8.92 4.69
CA VAL A 112 4.87 8.47 4.94
C VAL A 112 4.09 9.57 5.63
N LYS A 113 4.64 10.17 6.69
CA LYS A 113 4.02 11.26 7.40
C LYS A 113 3.70 12.45 6.47
N ASP A 114 4.64 12.86 5.64
CA ASP A 114 4.44 13.89 4.61
C ASP A 114 3.33 13.54 3.61
N ALA A 115 3.08 12.24 3.39
CA ALA A 115 2.00 11.75 2.54
C ALA A 115 0.64 11.76 3.22
N LEU A 116 0.61 11.65 4.55
CA LEU A 116 -0.62 11.63 5.36
C LEU A 116 -1.04 13.03 5.84
N ASP A 117 -0.10 13.95 6.04
CA ASP A 117 -0.32 15.32 6.54
C ASP A 117 -0.76 16.33 5.44
N VAL A 118 -1.46 15.88 4.41
CA VAL A 118 -1.86 16.73 3.25
C VAL A 118 -2.92 17.76 3.61
#